data_AF-A0A1E8RCN8-F1
#
_entry.id   AF-A0A1E8RCN8-F1
#
_cell.length_a   1.000
_cell.length_b   1.000
_cell.length_c   1.000
_cell.angle_alpha   90.00
_cell.angle_beta   90.00
_cell.angle_gamma   90.00
#
_symmetry.space_group_name_H-M   'P 1'
#
loop_
_entity.id
_entity.type
_entity.pdbx_description
1 polymer ?
#
loop_
_entity_poly.entity_id
_entity_poly.type
_entity_poly.pdbx_seq_one_letter_code
_entity_poly.pdbx_strand_id
1 'polypeptide(L)'
;MSLLQALYNSYEYAKNNNMIDDNDSCDIILPLYHDSKKSNGKNIISIKLDKNSNVVDSRFLTKEDSIVFPVTEDSVARSSGASPHPIVDNGSYLFDKGSNKNIAYMTQLKYWLDYSDDDFLNVVYKFLSNSKSFVKILDKLYIDYEIEENLKVSIDDPNSKKSKKMR
;
A
#
# COMPACT_ATOMS: atom_id res chain seq x y z
N MET A 1 21.70 31.80 -4.14
CA MET A 1 20.60 30.91 -3.72
C MET A 1 21.12 29.47 -3.80
N SER A 2 20.98 28.67 -2.74
CA SER A 2 21.40 27.25 -2.77
C SER A 2 20.36 26.39 -3.46
N LEU A 3 20.73 25.18 -3.90
CA LEU A 3 19.79 24.20 -4.45
C LEU A 3 18.66 23.89 -3.47
N LEU A 4 18.98 23.70 -2.17
CA LEU A 4 17.97 23.43 -1.14
C LEU A 4 16.99 24.59 -0.98
N GLN A 5 17.47 25.84 -1.00
CA GLN A 5 16.59 27.01 -0.95
C GLN A 5 15.70 27.10 -2.19
N ALA A 6 16.22 26.75 -3.37
CA ALA A 6 15.44 26.71 -4.61
C ALA A 6 14.29 25.71 -4.52
N LEU A 7 14.60 24.47 -4.09
CA LEU A 7 13.60 23.41 -3.93
C LEU A 7 12.53 23.78 -2.90
N TYR A 8 12.94 24.31 -1.75
CA TYR A 8 12.01 24.78 -0.71
C TYR A 8 11.08 25.88 -1.23
N ASN A 9 11.62 26.91 -1.88
CA ASN A 9 10.83 28.00 -2.43
C ASN A 9 9.85 27.52 -3.52
N SER A 10 10.27 26.58 -4.38
CA SER A 10 9.41 25.98 -5.40
C SER A 10 8.25 25.20 -4.77
N TYR A 11 8.50 24.44 -3.70
CA TYR A 11 7.46 23.72 -2.97
C TYR A 11 6.45 24.67 -2.32
N GLU A 12 6.93 25.70 -1.62
CA GLU A 12 6.06 26.70 -1.00
C GLU A 12 5.24 27.47 -2.03
N TYR A 13 5.82 27.79 -3.19
CA TYR A 13 5.09 28.37 -4.31
C TYR A 13 3.96 27.43 -4.77
N ALA A 14 4.25 26.16 -5.02
CA ALA A 14 3.26 25.18 -5.44
C ALA A 14 2.12 25.02 -4.42
N LYS A 15 2.47 24.93 -3.14
CA LYS A 15 1.53 24.86 -2.02
C LYS A 15 0.60 26.08 -1.97
N ASN A 16 1.13 27.29 -2.09
CA ASN A 16 0.35 28.53 -2.05
C ASN A 16 -0.56 28.72 -3.27
N ASN A 17 -0.31 27.99 -4.36
CA ASN A 17 -1.10 28.03 -5.58
C ASN A 17 -1.97 26.77 -5.80
N ASN A 18 -2.16 25.94 -4.77
CA ASN A 18 -2.94 24.69 -4.83
C ASN A 18 -2.49 23.70 -5.91
N MET A 19 -1.18 23.64 -6.18
CA MET A 19 -0.58 22.74 -7.18
C MET A 19 -0.10 21.41 -6.57
N ILE A 20 -0.29 21.23 -5.25
CA ILE A 20 0.08 19.99 -4.53
C ILE A 20 -1.05 18.99 -4.68
N ASP A 21 -0.72 17.74 -5.05
CA ASP A 21 -1.67 16.65 -5.28
C ASP A 21 -2.74 16.96 -6.35
N ASP A 22 -2.41 17.87 -7.28
CA ASP A 22 -3.28 18.19 -8.40
C ASP A 22 -3.10 17.18 -9.54
N ASN A 23 -4.00 16.21 -9.60
CA ASN A 23 -4.01 15.14 -10.61
C ASN A 23 -4.36 15.62 -12.03
N ASP A 24 -4.88 16.85 -12.19
CA ASP A 24 -5.21 17.42 -13.50
C ASP A 24 -4.00 18.13 -14.17
N SER A 25 -2.94 18.37 -13.39
CA SER A 25 -1.70 18.99 -13.85
C SER A 25 -0.73 17.97 -14.49
N CYS A 26 0.05 18.39 -15.51
CA CYS A 26 1.02 17.53 -16.20
C CYS A 26 2.15 17.00 -15.29
N ASP A 27 2.47 17.70 -14.21
CA ASP A 27 3.48 17.33 -13.23
C ASP A 27 2.88 17.42 -11.82
N ILE A 28 2.63 16.27 -11.19
CA ILE A 28 2.06 16.20 -9.84
C ILE A 28 3.19 16.46 -8.83
N ILE A 29 3.05 17.53 -8.03
CA ILE A 29 3.89 17.74 -6.86
C ILE A 29 3.25 16.99 -5.68
N LEU A 30 3.97 16.03 -5.13
CA LEU A 30 3.47 15.21 -4.02
C LEU A 30 3.36 16.03 -2.73
N PRO A 31 2.37 15.73 -1.87
CA PRO A 31 2.34 16.26 -0.52
C PRO A 31 3.61 15.90 0.26
N LEU A 32 3.94 16.70 1.28
CA LEU A 32 5.01 16.35 2.23
C LEU A 32 4.78 14.95 2.81
N TYR A 33 5.89 14.22 3.00
CA TYR A 33 5.88 12.86 3.53
C TYR A 33 5.04 11.88 2.71
N HIS A 34 4.98 12.06 1.39
CA HIS A 34 4.41 11.09 0.47
C HIS A 34 5.44 10.69 -0.58
N ASP A 35 5.35 9.43 -1.00
CA ASP A 35 6.04 8.90 -2.16
C ASP A 35 5.00 8.36 -3.15
N SER A 36 5.43 8.11 -4.38
CA SER A 36 4.58 7.58 -5.43
C SER A 36 5.19 6.33 -6.05
N LYS A 37 4.32 5.45 -6.56
CA LYS A 37 4.76 4.24 -7.27
C LYS A 37 3.88 3.96 -8.45
N LYS A 38 4.48 3.90 -9.64
CA LYS A 38 3.80 3.46 -10.86
C LYS A 38 3.62 1.95 -10.84
N SER A 39 2.42 1.50 -11.19
CA SER A 39 2.11 0.08 -11.35
C SER A 39 2.70 -0.44 -12.66
N ASN A 40 3.16 -1.69 -12.65
CA ASN A 40 3.58 -2.41 -13.85
C ASN A 40 2.55 -3.46 -14.32
N GLY A 41 1.34 -3.43 -13.73
CA GLY A 41 0.27 -4.39 -14.00
C GLY A 41 0.29 -5.63 -13.12
N LYS A 42 1.35 -5.84 -12.32
CA LYS A 42 1.59 -7.06 -11.53
C LYS A 42 2.22 -6.81 -10.15
N ASN A 43 2.63 -5.59 -9.83
CA ASN A 43 3.39 -5.26 -8.62
C ASN A 43 2.56 -4.66 -7.47
N ILE A 44 1.34 -4.19 -7.74
CA ILE A 44 0.47 -3.55 -6.74
C ILE A 44 -0.91 -4.20 -6.78
N ILE A 45 -1.38 -4.63 -5.61
CA ILE A 45 -2.72 -5.17 -5.40
C ILE A 45 -3.53 -4.14 -4.61
N SER A 46 -4.66 -3.71 -5.16
CA SER A 46 -5.66 -2.92 -4.46
C SER A 46 -6.65 -3.86 -3.79
N ILE A 47 -6.90 -3.63 -2.50
CA ILE A 47 -7.80 -4.43 -1.67
C ILE A 47 -8.94 -3.51 -1.23
N LYS A 48 -10.18 -3.95 -1.44
CA LYS A 48 -11.38 -3.26 -0.93
C LYS A 48 -11.91 -4.02 0.27
N LEU A 49 -11.97 -3.36 1.42
CA LEU A 49 -12.51 -3.90 2.67
C LEU A 49 -13.89 -3.30 2.97
N ASP A 50 -14.75 -4.07 3.63
CA ASP A 50 -15.94 -3.54 4.29
C ASP A 50 -15.64 -3.07 5.73
N LYS A 51 -16.62 -2.46 6.39
CA LYS A 51 -16.48 -1.99 7.79
C LYS A 51 -16.24 -3.11 8.80
N ASN A 52 -16.43 -4.37 8.41
CA ASN A 52 -16.22 -5.55 9.24
C ASN A 52 -14.89 -6.24 8.92
N SER A 53 -13.98 -5.57 8.18
CA SER A 53 -12.67 -6.10 7.77
C SER A 53 -12.74 -7.32 6.84
N ASN A 54 -13.83 -7.49 6.09
CA ASN A 54 -13.94 -8.53 5.06
C ASN A 54 -13.51 -8.01 3.69
N VAL A 55 -12.87 -8.89 2.92
CA VAL A 55 -12.44 -8.58 1.55
C VAL A 55 -13.65 -8.60 0.61
N VAL A 56 -13.99 -7.43 0.10
CA VAL A 56 -15.05 -7.24 -0.90
C VAL A 56 -14.49 -7.54 -2.29
N ASP A 57 -13.38 -6.90 -2.65
CA ASP A 57 -12.69 -7.02 -3.95
C ASP A 57 -11.17 -7.03 -3.76
N SER A 58 -10.45 -7.64 -4.69
CA SER A 58 -8.99 -7.53 -4.80
C SER A 58 -8.61 -7.56 -6.27
N ARG A 59 -7.72 -6.65 -6.69
CA ARG A 59 -7.28 -6.56 -8.08
C ARG A 59 -5.86 -6.05 -8.19
N PHE A 60 -5.16 -6.49 -9.23
CA PHE A 60 -3.95 -5.80 -9.65
C PHE A 60 -4.31 -4.43 -10.26
N LEU A 61 -3.50 -3.43 -9.95
CA LEU A 61 -3.57 -2.14 -10.63
C LEU A 61 -3.04 -2.27 -12.07
N THR A 62 -3.55 -1.46 -12.99
CA THR A 62 -3.13 -1.46 -14.40
C THR A 62 -1.78 -0.76 -14.58
N LYS A 63 -1.15 -0.83 -15.76
CA LYS A 63 0.15 -0.15 -16.01
C LYS A 63 0.06 1.38 -16.03
N GLU A 64 -1.15 1.91 -16.22
CA GLU A 64 -1.39 3.36 -16.22
C GLU A 64 -1.69 3.90 -14.82
N ASP A 65 -1.93 3.00 -13.85
CA ASP A 65 -2.22 3.40 -12.48
C ASP A 65 -0.93 3.79 -11.74
N SER A 66 -0.98 4.86 -10.98
CA SER A 66 -0.02 5.21 -9.93
C SER A 66 -0.72 5.22 -8.58
N ILE A 67 0.05 5.03 -7.51
CA ILE A 67 -0.40 5.28 -6.15
C ILE A 67 0.48 6.35 -5.53
N VAL A 68 -0.11 7.17 -4.68
CA VAL A 68 0.57 8.08 -3.75
C VAL A 68 0.28 7.55 -2.35
N PHE A 69 1.31 7.42 -1.51
CA PHE A 69 1.17 6.85 -0.18
C PHE A 69 2.08 7.57 0.82
N PRO A 70 1.66 7.67 2.09
CA PRO A 70 2.45 8.32 3.11
C PRO A 70 3.70 7.51 3.42
N VAL A 71 4.75 8.21 3.85
CA VAL A 71 6.05 7.67 4.22
C VAL A 71 6.60 8.38 5.45
N THR A 72 7.44 7.71 6.22
CA THR A 72 8.29 8.34 7.25
C THR A 72 9.70 8.55 6.71
N GLU A 73 10.47 9.44 7.34
CA GLU A 73 11.89 9.68 6.99
C GLU A 73 12.69 8.35 6.95
N ASP A 74 12.52 7.51 7.99
CA ASP A 74 13.16 6.19 8.07
C ASP A 74 12.71 5.23 6.97
N SER A 75 11.44 5.30 6.56
CA SER A 75 10.91 4.42 5.52
C SER A 75 11.40 4.79 4.13
N VAL A 76 11.63 6.08 3.85
CA VAL A 76 12.20 6.58 2.58
C VAL A 76 13.69 6.25 2.50
N ALA A 77 14.44 6.48 3.58
CA ALA A 77 15.88 6.24 3.63
C ALA A 77 16.27 4.78 3.92
N ARG A 78 15.36 3.83 3.70
CA ARG A 78 15.50 2.43 4.10
C ARG A 78 16.70 1.77 3.39
N SER A 79 17.86 1.77 4.04
CA SER A 79 19.10 1.12 3.58
C SER A 79 19.25 -0.30 4.14
N SER A 80 18.89 -0.49 5.41
CA SER A 80 18.79 -1.78 6.10
C SER A 80 17.92 -1.60 7.35
N GLY A 81 16.98 -2.52 7.61
CA GLY A 81 16.06 -2.45 8.76
C GLY A 81 14.60 -2.70 8.41
N ALA A 82 13.77 -2.83 9.45
CA ALA A 82 12.32 -3.03 9.35
C ALA A 82 11.59 -1.70 9.59
N SER A 83 11.70 -0.77 8.64
CA SER A 83 11.13 0.59 8.75
C SER A 83 9.89 0.75 7.85
N PRO A 84 8.71 0.21 8.23
CA PRO A 84 7.51 0.11 7.40
C PRO A 84 7.00 1.46 6.89
N HIS A 85 6.48 1.45 5.66
CA HIS A 85 5.65 2.55 5.14
C HIS A 85 4.23 2.43 5.74
N PRO A 86 3.60 3.55 6.17
CA PRO A 86 2.23 3.52 6.67
C PRO A 86 1.20 3.12 5.61
N ILE A 87 0.21 2.31 5.98
CA ILE A 87 -0.89 1.77 5.13
C ILE A 87 -0.44 0.85 3.99
N VAL A 88 0.54 1.24 3.18
CA VAL A 88 0.96 0.55 1.96
C VAL A 88 2.40 0.08 2.12
N ASP A 89 2.68 -1.23 2.00
CA ASP A 89 4.04 -1.73 1.92
C ASP A 89 4.09 -3.05 1.13
N ASN A 90 5.29 -3.62 0.98
CA ASN A 90 5.50 -4.94 0.42
C ASN A 90 4.77 -6.01 1.24
N GLY A 91 4.27 -7.06 0.56
CA GLY A 91 3.55 -8.16 1.19
C GLY A 91 4.28 -8.84 2.36
N SER A 92 5.61 -8.85 2.37
CA SER A 92 6.40 -9.34 3.51
C SER A 92 6.18 -8.55 4.80
N TYR A 93 5.95 -7.24 4.75
CA TYR A 93 5.60 -6.46 5.95
C TYR A 93 4.17 -6.77 6.42
N LEU A 94 3.26 -7.12 5.51
CA LEU A 94 1.83 -7.27 5.80
C LEU A 94 1.45 -8.69 6.24
N PHE A 95 2.05 -9.71 5.60
CA PHE A 95 1.56 -11.09 5.65
C PHE A 95 2.60 -12.11 6.14
N ASP A 96 3.88 -11.76 6.26
CA ASP A 96 4.92 -12.66 6.78
C ASP A 96 4.89 -12.67 8.32
N LYS A 97 3.87 -13.33 8.88
CA LYS A 97 3.50 -13.25 10.29
C LYS A 97 4.64 -13.67 11.21
N GLY A 98 4.97 -12.78 12.17
CA GLY A 98 6.02 -13.02 13.16
C GLY A 98 7.44 -12.69 12.68
N SER A 99 7.64 -12.35 11.41
CA SER A 99 8.91 -11.78 10.95
C SER A 99 9.18 -10.41 11.56
N ASN A 100 10.44 -10.00 11.66
CA ASN A 100 10.82 -8.67 12.15
C ASN A 100 10.13 -7.54 11.37
N LYS A 101 9.94 -7.72 10.06
CA LYS A 101 9.23 -6.77 9.18
C LYS A 101 7.76 -6.66 9.56
N ASN A 102 7.08 -7.79 9.74
CA ASN A 102 5.68 -7.80 10.10
C ASN A 102 5.42 -7.27 11.51
N ILE A 103 6.27 -7.64 12.47
CA ILE A 103 6.18 -7.11 13.83
C ILE A 103 6.32 -5.59 13.83
N ALA A 104 7.32 -5.06 13.12
CA ALA A 104 7.50 -3.61 13.00
C ALA A 104 6.29 -2.92 12.36
N TYR A 105 5.75 -3.48 11.28
CA TYR A 105 4.55 -2.95 10.61
C TYR A 105 3.33 -2.92 11.54
N MET A 106 2.99 -4.06 12.16
CA MET A 106 1.83 -4.17 13.04
C MET A 106 1.97 -3.27 14.27
N THR A 107 3.19 -3.12 14.78
CA THR A 107 3.52 -2.22 15.89
C THR A 107 3.30 -0.77 15.49
N GLN A 108 3.84 -0.32 14.36
CA GLN A 108 3.64 1.05 13.84
C GLN A 108 2.15 1.34 13.62
N LEU A 109 1.43 0.42 12.97
CA LEU A 109 0.00 0.59 12.72
C LEU A 109 -0.81 0.67 14.02
N LYS A 110 -0.46 -0.14 15.03
CA LYS A 110 -1.12 -0.10 16.33
C LYS A 110 -0.89 1.22 17.05
N TYR A 111 0.35 1.74 17.05
CA TYR A 111 0.64 3.05 17.62
C TYR A 111 -0.17 4.17 16.96
N TRP A 112 -0.29 4.15 15.62
CA TRP A 112 -1.07 5.16 14.91
C TRP A 112 -2.58 5.03 15.20
N LEU A 113 -3.10 3.81 15.26
CA LEU A 113 -4.49 3.56 15.64
C LEU A 113 -4.77 4.09 17.06
N ASP A 114 -3.89 3.81 18.02
CA ASP A 114 -4.05 4.24 19.42
C ASP A 114 -3.94 5.77 19.57
N TYR A 115 -3.20 6.43 18.69
CA TYR A 115 -3.07 7.89 18.67
C TYR A 115 -4.30 8.60 18.07
N SER A 116 -4.88 8.04 17.00
CA SER A 116 -5.90 8.72 16.19
C SER A 116 -7.33 8.26 16.43
N ASP A 117 -7.55 7.07 17.00
CA ASP A 117 -8.86 6.42 17.16
C ASP A 117 -9.69 6.39 15.84
N ASP A 118 -9.00 6.09 14.73
CA ASP A 118 -9.58 6.12 13.39
C ASP A 118 -10.21 4.77 12.99
N ASP A 119 -11.48 4.81 12.57
CA ASP A 119 -12.26 3.64 12.15
C ASP A 119 -11.64 2.91 10.94
N PHE A 120 -11.07 3.66 10.00
CA PHE A 120 -10.42 3.07 8.83
C PHE A 120 -9.16 2.30 9.24
N LEU A 121 -8.32 2.85 10.11
CA LEU A 121 -7.17 2.15 10.66
C LEU A 121 -7.58 0.90 11.45
N ASN A 122 -8.66 0.97 12.21
CA ASN A 122 -9.18 -0.18 12.96
C ASN A 122 -9.59 -1.32 12.02
N VAL A 123 -10.25 -0.99 10.90
CA VAL A 123 -10.63 -1.96 9.86
C VAL A 123 -9.39 -2.62 9.25
N VAL A 124 -8.38 -1.83 8.89
CA VAL A 124 -7.11 -2.33 8.32
C VAL A 124 -6.36 -3.20 9.33
N TYR A 125 -6.25 -2.75 10.59
CA TYR A 125 -5.56 -3.48 11.66
C TYR A 125 -6.21 -4.84 11.93
N LYS A 126 -7.55 -4.90 12.04
CA LYS A 126 -8.30 -6.14 12.22
C LYS A 126 -8.15 -7.08 11.03
N PHE A 127 -8.17 -6.55 9.81
CA PHE A 127 -7.93 -7.33 8.61
C PHE A 127 -6.54 -7.97 8.64
N LEU A 128 -5.49 -7.17 8.86
CA LEU A 128 -4.12 -7.68 8.86
C LEU A 128 -3.83 -8.59 10.05
N SER A 129 -4.48 -8.40 11.20
CA SER A 129 -4.33 -9.30 12.36
C SER A 129 -4.90 -10.70 12.11
N ASN A 130 -5.77 -10.87 11.10
CA ASN A 130 -6.32 -12.17 10.73
C ASN A 130 -5.27 -13.00 9.98
N SER A 131 -4.95 -14.19 10.48
CA SER A 131 -4.02 -15.13 9.84
C SER A 131 -4.45 -15.58 8.44
N LYS A 132 -5.75 -15.53 8.13
CA LYS A 132 -6.32 -15.88 6.81
C LYS A 132 -6.43 -14.68 5.87
N SER A 133 -5.93 -13.49 6.24
CA SER A 133 -6.03 -12.28 5.41
C SER A 133 -5.44 -12.46 4.01
N PHE A 134 -4.26 -13.07 3.92
CA PHE A 134 -3.60 -13.33 2.63
C PHE A 134 -4.42 -14.25 1.73
N VAL A 135 -4.91 -15.37 2.28
CA VAL A 135 -5.79 -16.33 1.61
C VAL A 135 -7.05 -15.64 1.07
N LYS A 136 -7.69 -14.78 1.89
CA LYS A 136 -8.89 -14.03 1.48
C LYS A 136 -8.66 -13.09 0.28
N ILE A 137 -7.44 -12.59 0.09
CA ILE A 137 -7.07 -11.79 -1.08
C ILE A 137 -6.93 -12.71 -2.30
N LEU A 138 -6.24 -13.84 -2.15
CA LEU A 138 -6.01 -14.80 -3.23
C LEU A 138 -7.33 -15.40 -3.74
N ASP A 139 -8.28 -15.72 -2.85
CA ASP A 139 -9.62 -16.21 -3.21
C ASP A 139 -10.41 -15.25 -4.14
N LYS A 140 -10.04 -13.97 -4.15
CA LYS A 140 -10.61 -12.96 -5.05
C LYS A 140 -9.84 -12.84 -6.36
N LEU A 141 -8.54 -13.10 -6.35
CA LEU A 141 -7.67 -12.97 -7.53
C LEU A 141 -7.67 -14.22 -8.41
N TYR A 142 -7.71 -15.41 -7.80
CA TYR A 142 -7.51 -16.69 -8.45
C TYR A 142 -8.65 -17.67 -8.10
N ILE A 143 -8.80 -18.72 -8.92
CA ILE A 143 -9.73 -19.83 -8.64
C ILE A 143 -8.96 -20.95 -7.93
N ASP A 144 -7.81 -21.35 -8.49
CA ASP A 144 -6.95 -22.40 -7.96
C ASP A 144 -5.54 -21.83 -7.76
N TYR A 145 -4.96 -22.08 -6.58
CA TYR A 145 -3.62 -21.64 -6.22
C TYR A 145 -3.06 -22.50 -5.07
N GLU A 146 -1.73 -22.62 -5.04
CA GLU A 146 -1.01 -23.22 -3.92
C GLU A 146 -0.10 -22.18 -3.27
N ILE A 147 -0.14 -22.09 -1.94
CA ILE A 147 0.76 -21.22 -1.18
C ILE A 147 1.99 -22.03 -0.79
N GLU A 148 3.14 -21.61 -1.32
CA GLU A 148 4.45 -22.11 -0.97
C GLU A 148 5.05 -21.34 0.23
N GLU A 149 6.26 -21.73 0.66
CA GLU A 149 7.00 -21.00 1.67
C GLU A 149 7.27 -19.53 1.28
N ASN A 150 7.37 -18.66 2.29
CA ASN A 150 7.67 -17.23 2.14
C ASN A 150 6.67 -16.45 1.28
N LEU A 151 5.37 -16.79 1.37
CA LEU A 151 4.27 -16.12 0.66
C LEU A 151 4.38 -16.21 -0.87
N LYS A 152 5.13 -17.19 -1.39
CA LYS A 152 5.11 -17.52 -2.82
C LYS A 152 3.80 -18.23 -3.14
N VAL A 153 3.26 -17.95 -4.33
CA VAL A 153 2.00 -18.52 -4.79
C VAL A 153 2.23 -19.13 -6.17
N SER A 154 2.00 -20.44 -6.28
CA SER A 154 1.95 -21.14 -7.56
C SER A 154 0.51 -21.12 -8.07
N ILE A 155 0.36 -20.98 -9.39
CA ILE A 155 -0.94 -20.90 -10.07
C ILE A 155 -0.92 -21.93 -11.19
N ASP A 156 -1.76 -22.96 -11.07
CA ASP A 156 -1.74 -24.10 -11.98
C ASP A 156 -2.32 -23.80 -13.37
N ASP A 157 -3.24 -22.83 -13.49
CA ASP A 157 -3.77 -22.36 -14.78
C ASP A 157 -3.74 -20.81 -14.88
N PRO A 158 -2.93 -20.22 -15.79
CA PRO A 158 -2.87 -18.77 -16.03
C PRO A 158 -4.20 -18.12 -16.46
N ASN A 159 -5.16 -18.91 -16.97
CA ASN A 159 -6.50 -18.45 -17.35
C ASN A 159 -7.52 -18.50 -16.20
N SER A 160 -7.14 -18.92 -15.00
CA SER A 160 -7.99 -18.98 -13.80
C SER A 160 -8.27 -17.63 -13.12
N LYS A 161 -7.84 -16.49 -13.71
CA LYS A 161 -8.25 -15.17 -13.21
C LYS A 161 -9.76 -15.07 -13.27
N LYS A 162 -10.41 -14.80 -12.14
CA LYS A 162 -11.85 -14.47 -12.15
C LYS A 162 -12.06 -13.25 -13.04
N SER A 163 -12.60 -13.46 -14.23
CA SER A 163 -12.94 -12.36 -15.14
C SER A 163 -14.01 -11.49 -14.48
N LYS A 164 -13.80 -10.16 -14.46
CA LYS A 164 -14.86 -9.23 -14.10
C LYS A 164 -15.92 -9.28 -15.20
N LYS A 165 -17.13 -9.73 -14.88
CA LYS A 165 -18.32 -9.23 -15.59
C LYS A 165 -18.41 -7.73 -15.27
N MET A 166 -18.11 -6.88 -16.24
CA MET A 166 -18.51 -5.48 -16.19
C MET A 166 -20.04 -5.46 -16.07
N ARG A 167 -20.54 -4.81 -15.03
CA ARG A 167 -21.91 -4.31 -14.94
C ARG A 167 -21.82 -2.81 -14.87
#